data_AF-A0A8T8E394-F1
#
_entry.id   AF-A0A8T8E394-F1
#
_cell.length_a   1.000
_cell.length_b   1.000
_cell.length_c   1.000
_cell.angle_alpha   90.00
_cell.angle_beta   90.00
_cell.angle_gamma   90.00
#
_symmetry.space_group_name_H-M   'P 1'
#
loop_
_entity.id
_entity.type
_entity.pdbx_description
1 polymer ?
#
loop_
_entity_poly.entity_id
_entity_poly.type
_entity_poly.pdbx_seq_one_letter_code
_entity_poly.pdbx_strand_id
1 'polypeptide(L)'
;MAQNLRTMVMALLLVSSAMVAGISGTVLAQESDYSTAPDNTSDVLAGMDGSGTTDDPYVITDVHELQAMDANLSAHYVLGNDIDASGTESWNANMEYSEAFPMVSEGDIITVDNTPIKEITDATDIMTGESVNVSIADAESGNITVEESAEELEITYTTGENGGFDSIGGSERFTGVLDGQGHTIDGLYVNSDFDKAALINEIESATIENIHLANVDITANTATGALLRQAYGDAYIHNISVSGEVHGETWVGGVIGVTESNSTVTQVVSHATATSDGSTDRGAIIGSNGGTLTNSYSAGQEPVGVNAGEIVNTYTDAASVAVNNNTDGTITDSYTLSSDEMTGEAAETNMPGFDFASTWTTVLDADIDTTADGYPILTANDREAQLVAQDVYTTPTYTLEVSTVDADGNPLEANVTVDGQEQTGNTTTFSLENGEYAIEASADGYSTVGETVTINGSSETLELTLTEESDSDDVYVQDGDGNDVPALYSILGATIGVVISVPVFVVLVILGSIYVLRRD
;
A
#
# COMPACT_ATOMS: atom_id res chain seq x y z
N MET A 1 25.59 59.66 19.29
CA MET A 1 26.24 58.42 19.79
C MET A 1 25.43 57.28 19.22
N ALA A 2 25.75 56.86 18.00
CA ALA A 2 26.72 55.81 17.73
C ALA A 2 26.25 54.45 18.29
N GLN A 3 25.62 53.69 17.39
CA GLN A 3 25.80 52.27 17.10
C GLN A 3 26.06 51.24 18.20
N ASN A 4 25.47 50.06 17.92
CA ASN A 4 25.79 48.69 18.36
C ASN A 4 24.97 48.18 19.54
N LEU A 5 24.43 46.96 19.58
CA LEU A 5 24.26 45.86 18.61
C LEU A 5 23.49 44.77 19.41
N ARG A 6 22.59 44.03 18.74
CA ARG A 6 22.13 42.65 19.06
C ARG A 6 21.08 42.37 20.17
N THR A 7 20.19 41.46 19.76
CA THR A 7 19.33 40.52 20.52
C THR A 7 17.95 41.06 20.91
N MET A 8 16.96 41.09 20.00
CA MET A 8 16.11 39.98 19.50
C MET A 8 15.06 39.55 20.54
N VAL A 9 13.79 39.97 20.32
CA VAL A 9 12.49 39.29 20.60
C VAL A 9 11.36 40.36 20.60
N MET A 10 10.61 40.42 19.49
CA MET A 10 9.27 41.02 19.29
C MET A 10 8.91 40.68 17.83
N ALA A 11 7.70 40.38 17.39
CA ALA A 11 6.39 40.05 17.97
C ALA A 11 5.48 39.73 16.76
N LEU A 12 4.47 38.88 16.98
CA LEU A 12 3.11 38.95 16.43
C LEU A 12 2.86 39.04 14.89
N LEU A 13 2.25 37.95 14.37
CA LEU A 13 1.07 37.87 13.49
C LEU A 13 0.74 38.99 12.46
N LEU A 14 0.63 38.51 11.21
CA LEU A 14 -0.46 38.68 10.22
C LEU A 14 -0.28 39.65 9.01
N VAL A 15 -0.22 38.97 7.86
CA VAL A 15 -0.76 39.26 6.51
C VAL A 15 -0.15 40.41 5.71
N SER A 16 0.65 40.05 4.70
CA SER A 16 0.54 40.63 3.35
C SER A 16 1.19 39.71 2.32
N SER A 17 0.44 39.38 1.28
CA SER A 17 0.86 38.75 0.03
C SER A 17 2.04 39.48 -0.62
N ALA A 18 3.07 38.72 -1.01
CA ALA A 18 3.90 38.97 -2.20
C ALA A 18 4.97 37.86 -2.31
N MET A 19 4.99 37.20 -3.48
CA MET A 19 6.13 36.49 -4.07
C MET A 19 6.85 35.45 -3.20
N VAL A 20 6.35 34.21 -3.25
CA VAL A 20 7.22 33.05 -3.07
C VAL A 20 7.90 32.80 -4.41
N ALA A 21 9.08 33.37 -4.60
CA ALA A 21 10.01 32.92 -5.62
C ALA A 21 10.75 31.70 -5.05
N GLY A 22 10.39 30.52 -5.54
CA GLY A 22 11.23 29.34 -5.67
C GLY A 22 12.16 29.01 -4.51
N ILE A 23 11.60 28.41 -3.46
CA ILE A 23 12.23 27.24 -2.82
C ILE A 23 11.07 26.29 -2.47
N SER A 24 10.60 25.53 -3.46
CA SER A 24 9.89 24.28 -3.16
C SER A 24 10.96 23.31 -2.68
N GLY A 25 11.41 23.52 -1.45
CA GLY A 25 11.94 22.41 -0.66
C GLY A 25 10.70 21.66 -0.25
N THR A 26 10.29 20.68 -1.05
CA THR A 26 9.62 19.52 -0.50
C THR A 26 10.45 19.12 0.70
N VAL A 27 9.91 19.29 1.90
CA VAL A 27 10.23 18.32 2.93
C VAL A 27 9.63 17.05 2.35
N LEU A 28 10.42 16.36 1.52
CA LEU A 28 10.19 14.95 1.30
C LEU A 28 10.14 14.42 2.72
N ALA A 29 8.98 13.94 3.15
CA ALA A 29 8.96 12.99 4.24
C ALA A 29 10.06 12.01 3.88
N GLN A 30 11.10 11.93 4.73
CA GLN A 30 12.07 10.87 4.56
C GLN A 30 11.23 9.62 4.75
N GLU A 31 10.91 8.92 3.65
CA GLU A 31 10.33 7.59 3.76
C GLU A 31 11.21 6.83 4.74
N SER A 32 10.58 6.34 5.79
CA SER A 32 11.23 5.47 6.74
C SER A 32 11.82 4.31 5.94
N ASP A 33 13.12 4.12 6.07
CA ASP A 33 13.81 3.02 5.40
C ASP A 33 13.47 1.73 6.14
N TYR A 34 12.45 1.01 5.67
CA TYR A 34 12.03 -0.28 6.22
C TYR A 34 12.81 -1.46 5.60
N SER A 35 14.02 -1.26 5.09
CA SER A 35 14.89 -2.33 4.55
C SER A 35 15.57 -3.18 5.61
N THR A 36 15.38 -2.89 6.90
CA THR A 36 15.93 -3.70 8.00
C THR A 36 14.90 -3.92 9.09
N ALA A 37 14.98 -5.08 9.75
CA ALA A 37 14.12 -5.42 10.88
C ALA A 37 14.29 -4.43 12.04
N PRO A 38 13.26 -4.23 12.88
CA PRO A 38 13.39 -3.36 14.04
C PRO A 38 14.33 -3.99 15.07
N ASP A 39 15.30 -3.22 15.56
CA ASP A 39 16.26 -3.69 16.58
C ASP A 39 15.59 -4.18 17.88
N ASN A 40 14.42 -3.61 18.23
CA ASN A 40 13.70 -3.93 19.46
C ASN A 40 12.19 -3.69 19.35
N THR A 41 11.42 -4.77 19.23
CA THR A 41 9.95 -4.75 19.15
C THR A 41 9.27 -4.12 20.37
N SER A 42 9.85 -4.22 21.57
CA SER A 42 9.26 -3.61 22.78
C SER A 42 9.38 -2.09 22.79
N ASP A 43 10.46 -1.55 22.24
CA ASP A 43 10.65 -0.10 22.13
C ASP A 43 9.72 0.49 21.06
N VAL A 44 9.53 -0.22 19.94
CA VAL A 44 8.54 0.13 18.92
C VAL A 44 7.14 0.13 19.53
N LEU A 45 6.73 -0.97 20.19
CA LEU A 45 5.42 -1.09 20.83
C LEU A 45 5.15 0.05 21.84
N ALA A 46 6.17 0.47 22.60
CA ALA A 46 6.03 1.57 23.56
C ALA A 46 5.84 2.95 22.90
N GLY A 47 6.19 3.08 21.62
CA GLY A 47 6.02 4.28 20.81
C GLY A 47 4.74 4.34 19.99
N MET A 48 4.03 3.22 19.84
CA MET A 48 2.80 3.13 19.07
C MET A 48 1.65 3.95 19.67
N ASP A 49 0.74 4.40 18.80
CA ASP A 49 -0.51 5.00 19.23
C ASP A 49 -1.46 3.94 19.82
N GLY A 50 -2.18 4.31 20.89
CA GLY A 50 -3.06 3.41 21.64
C GLY A 50 -2.39 2.74 22.85
N SER A 51 -3.13 1.88 23.55
CA SER A 51 -2.64 1.17 24.75
C SER A 51 -2.83 -0.34 24.70
N GLY A 52 -3.27 -0.87 23.55
CA GLY A 52 -3.47 -2.31 23.33
C GLY A 52 -4.69 -2.88 24.06
N THR A 53 -5.62 -2.03 24.51
CA THR A 53 -6.86 -2.47 25.18
C THR A 53 -8.01 -2.50 24.18
N THR A 54 -9.12 -3.17 24.52
CA THR A 54 -10.29 -3.23 23.64
C THR A 54 -10.88 -1.85 23.28
N ASP A 55 -10.85 -0.90 24.22
CA ASP A 55 -11.38 0.46 24.01
C ASP A 55 -10.35 1.42 23.36
N ASP A 56 -9.09 1.00 23.33
CA ASP A 56 -7.94 1.80 22.88
C ASP A 56 -6.85 0.86 22.34
N PRO A 57 -7.12 0.20 21.19
CA PRO A 57 -6.19 -0.75 20.59
C PRO A 57 -4.93 -0.04 20.10
N TYR A 58 -3.83 -0.79 19.99
CA TYR A 58 -2.65 -0.27 19.31
C TYR A 58 -2.94 -0.06 17.82
N VAL A 59 -2.53 1.08 17.28
CA VAL A 59 -2.68 1.40 15.85
C VAL A 59 -1.38 1.06 15.15
N ILE A 60 -1.45 0.16 14.17
CA ILE A 60 -0.32 -0.25 13.32
C ILE A 60 -0.39 0.55 12.03
N THR A 61 0.68 1.28 11.72
CA THR A 61 0.80 2.13 10.54
C THR A 61 1.98 1.80 9.64
N ASP A 62 2.89 0.94 10.11
CA ASP A 62 4.00 0.43 9.32
C ASP A 62 4.40 -1.01 9.68
N VAL A 63 5.36 -1.55 8.92
CA VAL A 63 5.81 -2.94 9.07
C VAL A 63 6.65 -3.19 10.33
N HIS A 64 7.33 -2.17 10.89
CA HIS A 64 8.02 -2.30 12.18
C HIS A 64 7.02 -2.42 13.32
N GLU A 65 5.94 -1.63 13.28
CA GLU A 65 4.83 -1.69 14.22
C GLU A 65 4.04 -3.01 14.10
N LEU A 66 3.90 -3.55 12.89
CA LEU A 66 3.36 -4.89 12.67
C LEU A 66 4.23 -5.96 13.36
N GLN A 67 5.56 -5.92 13.16
CA GLN A 67 6.52 -6.81 13.82
C GLN A 67 6.47 -6.67 15.35
N ALA A 68 6.17 -5.47 15.85
CA ALA A 68 6.12 -5.16 17.28
C ALA A 68 4.96 -5.85 18.04
N MET A 69 3.98 -6.40 17.33
CA MET A 69 2.91 -7.21 17.94
C MET A 69 3.46 -8.37 18.80
N ASP A 70 4.64 -8.90 18.46
CA ASP A 70 5.27 -10.00 19.19
C ASP A 70 5.66 -9.61 20.62
N ALA A 71 5.86 -8.32 20.88
CA ALA A 71 6.15 -7.82 22.23
C ALA A 71 4.93 -7.85 23.18
N ASN A 72 3.70 -7.95 22.64
CA ASN A 72 2.49 -8.15 23.46
C ASN A 72 1.39 -8.92 22.72
N LEU A 73 1.51 -10.25 22.77
CA LEU A 73 0.63 -11.21 22.11
C LEU A 73 -0.83 -11.27 22.64
N SER A 74 -1.16 -10.51 23.68
CA SER A 74 -2.51 -10.47 24.28
C SER A 74 -3.27 -9.18 24.05
N ALA A 75 -2.64 -8.19 23.40
CA ALA A 75 -3.24 -6.89 23.14
C ALA A 75 -4.21 -6.88 21.96
N HIS A 76 -4.97 -5.79 21.85
CA HIS A 76 -5.81 -5.49 20.70
C HIS A 76 -5.07 -4.55 19.74
N TYR A 77 -5.13 -4.86 18.45
CA TYR A 77 -4.47 -4.14 17.37
C TYR A 77 -5.46 -3.80 16.27
N VAL A 78 -5.28 -2.61 15.68
CA VAL A 78 -5.97 -2.20 14.46
C VAL A 78 -4.96 -1.70 13.43
N LEU A 79 -5.15 -2.01 12.15
CA LEU A 79 -4.39 -1.30 11.10
C LEU A 79 -4.96 0.11 10.91
N GLY A 80 -4.09 1.10 10.79
CA GLY A 80 -4.43 2.51 10.54
C GLY A 80 -4.30 2.95 9.08
N ASN A 81 -3.61 2.14 8.27
CA ASN A 81 -3.40 2.29 6.83
C ASN A 81 -2.92 0.96 6.25
N ASP A 82 -2.81 0.91 4.93
CA ASP A 82 -2.13 -0.20 4.24
C ASP A 82 -0.65 -0.22 4.61
N ILE A 83 -0.10 -1.42 4.73
CA ILE A 83 1.26 -1.70 5.16
C ILE A 83 2.04 -2.27 3.98
N ASP A 84 3.06 -1.53 3.52
CA ASP A 84 4.08 -2.07 2.62
C ASP A 84 5.09 -2.90 3.43
N ALA A 85 5.02 -4.21 3.28
CA ALA A 85 5.91 -5.17 3.91
C ALA A 85 6.98 -5.72 2.94
N SER A 86 7.08 -5.20 1.71
CA SER A 86 8.04 -5.69 0.69
C SER A 86 9.50 -5.61 1.15
N GLY A 87 9.82 -4.65 2.03
CA GLY A 87 11.15 -4.53 2.64
C GLY A 87 11.58 -5.75 3.46
N THR A 88 10.62 -6.56 3.93
CA THR A 88 10.89 -7.74 4.78
C THR A 88 11.72 -8.80 4.08
N GLU A 89 11.73 -8.87 2.74
CA GLU A 89 12.59 -9.79 1.97
C GLU A 89 14.09 -9.66 2.35
N SER A 90 14.50 -8.46 2.74
CA SER A 90 15.89 -8.17 3.12
C SER A 90 16.18 -8.30 4.62
N TRP A 91 15.14 -8.47 5.44
CA TRP A 91 15.28 -8.54 6.89
C TRP A 91 15.91 -9.84 7.31
N ASN A 92 16.67 -9.84 8.41
CA ASN A 92 17.23 -11.04 9.03
C ASN A 92 18.06 -11.96 8.10
N ALA A 93 18.31 -11.54 6.85
CA ALA A 93 18.96 -12.35 5.83
C ALA A 93 20.48 -12.24 5.94
N ASN A 94 21.18 -13.34 5.68
CA ASN A 94 22.66 -13.39 5.64
C ASN A 94 23.31 -12.96 6.96
N MET A 95 22.69 -13.30 8.10
CA MET A 95 23.27 -13.02 9.42
C MET A 95 24.66 -13.63 9.53
N GLU A 96 25.60 -12.82 10.04
CA GLU A 96 26.97 -13.25 10.27
C GLU A 96 27.12 -13.82 11.69
N TYR A 97 27.62 -15.05 11.78
CA TYR A 97 27.89 -15.75 13.04
C TYR A 97 29.38 -16.02 13.16
N SER A 98 29.87 -16.12 14.40
CA SER A 98 31.26 -16.48 14.70
C SER A 98 31.31 -17.55 15.80
N GLU A 99 31.98 -18.66 15.51
CA GLU A 99 32.11 -19.81 16.40
C GLU A 99 33.55 -20.29 16.54
N ALA A 100 33.96 -20.63 17.77
CA ALA A 100 35.31 -21.05 18.08
C ALA A 100 35.40 -22.55 18.40
N PHE A 101 36.33 -23.24 17.72
CA PHE A 101 36.56 -24.68 17.81
C PHE A 101 37.99 -24.96 18.31
N PRO A 102 38.16 -25.57 19.50
CA PRO A 102 39.48 -25.86 20.04
C PRO A 102 40.11 -27.13 19.44
N MET A 103 41.43 -27.09 19.20
CA MET A 103 42.28 -28.22 18.81
C MET A 103 41.81 -28.98 17.56
N VAL A 104 41.58 -28.28 16.45
CA VAL A 104 41.18 -28.88 15.17
C VAL A 104 42.39 -29.33 14.35
N SER A 105 42.24 -30.43 13.61
CA SER A 105 43.27 -31.01 12.74
C SER A 105 42.85 -30.94 11.26
N GLU A 106 43.85 -30.97 10.37
CA GLU A 106 43.61 -31.09 8.92
C GLU A 106 42.79 -32.35 8.62
N GLY A 107 41.68 -32.18 7.89
CA GLY A 107 40.73 -33.23 7.52
C GLY A 107 39.57 -33.43 8.51
N ASP A 108 39.52 -32.67 9.61
CA ASP A 108 38.37 -32.67 10.51
C ASP A 108 37.14 -32.06 9.81
N ILE A 109 35.96 -32.62 10.12
CA ILE A 109 34.67 -32.01 9.78
C ILE A 109 34.09 -31.46 11.08
N ILE A 110 33.89 -30.16 11.12
CA ILE A 110 33.22 -29.45 12.21
C ILE A 110 31.82 -29.03 11.75
N THR A 111 30.89 -28.97 12.69
CA THR A 111 29.52 -28.55 12.45
C THR A 111 29.29 -27.27 13.23
N VAL A 112 28.84 -26.21 12.55
CA VAL A 112 28.44 -24.95 13.19
C VAL A 112 26.97 -25.01 13.59
N ASP A 113 26.56 -24.19 14.55
CA ASP A 113 25.23 -24.26 15.15
C ASP A 113 24.13 -23.72 14.22
N ASN A 114 24.44 -22.74 13.36
CA ASN A 114 23.46 -22.09 12.47
C ASN A 114 23.63 -22.52 11.00
N THR A 115 22.56 -23.03 10.39
CA THR A 115 22.57 -23.67 9.06
C THR A 115 21.29 -23.35 8.31
N PRO A 116 21.27 -23.29 6.96
CA PRO A 116 22.37 -23.55 6.03
C PRO A 116 23.47 -22.47 6.02
N ILE A 117 24.70 -22.82 5.66
CA ILE A 117 25.82 -21.87 5.47
C ILE A 117 25.83 -21.34 4.03
N LYS A 118 25.87 -20.01 3.84
CA LYS A 118 26.06 -19.37 2.54
C LYS A 118 27.52 -19.30 2.14
N GLU A 119 28.30 -18.63 2.99
CA GLU A 119 29.70 -18.36 2.76
C GLU A 119 30.43 -18.26 4.10
N ILE A 120 31.71 -18.61 4.08
CA ILE A 120 32.63 -18.38 5.19
C ILE A 120 33.30 -17.03 4.91
N THR A 121 33.09 -16.05 5.79
CA THR A 121 33.61 -14.69 5.64
C THR A 121 35.00 -14.52 6.26
N ASP A 122 35.30 -15.27 7.33
CA ASP A 122 36.63 -15.35 7.94
C ASP A 122 36.88 -16.70 8.60
N ALA A 123 38.15 -17.12 8.67
CA ALA A 123 38.57 -18.28 9.44
C ALA A 123 39.98 -18.03 9.96
N THR A 124 40.13 -17.96 11.28
CA THR A 124 41.37 -17.51 11.93
C THR A 124 41.71 -18.40 13.11
N ASP A 125 42.98 -18.81 13.23
CA ASP A 125 43.49 -19.38 14.47
C ASP A 125 43.72 -18.22 15.45
N ILE A 126 42.86 -18.10 16.47
CA ILE A 126 42.89 -16.95 17.37
C ILE A 126 44.09 -16.95 18.33
N MET A 127 44.80 -18.07 18.45
CA MET A 127 46.03 -18.16 19.25
C MET A 127 47.23 -17.57 18.52
N THR A 128 47.25 -17.68 17.19
CA THR A 128 48.35 -17.20 16.33
C THR A 128 48.01 -15.91 15.58
N GLY A 129 46.72 -15.65 15.35
CA GLY A 129 46.20 -14.59 14.49
C GLY A 129 46.39 -14.87 12.99
N GLU A 130 46.71 -16.11 12.60
CA GLU A 130 46.89 -16.51 11.21
C GLU A 130 45.57 -17.03 10.62
N SER A 131 45.30 -16.70 9.35
CA SER A 131 44.13 -17.23 8.64
C SER A 131 44.28 -18.73 8.40
N VAL A 132 43.20 -19.48 8.59
CA VAL A 132 43.14 -20.94 8.45
C VAL A 132 42.30 -21.28 7.23
N ASN A 133 42.79 -22.17 6.38
CA ASN A 133 42.02 -22.62 5.22
C ASN A 133 40.90 -23.58 5.65
N VAL A 134 39.68 -23.30 5.22
CA VAL A 134 38.49 -24.11 5.46
C VAL A 134 37.62 -24.13 4.20
N SER A 135 36.77 -25.15 4.07
CA SER A 135 35.82 -25.26 2.96
C SER A 135 34.47 -25.78 3.42
N ILE A 136 33.38 -25.30 2.83
CA ILE A 136 32.03 -25.81 3.15
C ILE A 136 31.91 -27.23 2.59
N ALA A 137 31.68 -28.20 3.47
CA ALA A 137 31.52 -29.61 3.13
C ALA A 137 30.06 -29.95 2.80
N ASP A 138 29.13 -29.40 3.58
CA ASP A 138 27.68 -29.49 3.39
C ASP A 138 27.04 -28.24 3.98
N ALA A 139 26.55 -27.37 3.10
CA ALA A 139 25.93 -26.10 3.49
C ALA A 139 24.69 -26.33 4.34
N GLU A 140 23.83 -27.26 3.95
CA GLU A 140 22.53 -27.55 4.60
C GLU A 140 22.70 -28.05 6.03
N SER A 141 23.69 -28.91 6.24
CA SER A 141 23.96 -29.49 7.56
C SER A 141 25.00 -28.69 8.36
N GLY A 142 25.47 -27.54 7.88
CA GLY A 142 26.46 -26.72 8.59
C GLY A 142 27.86 -27.31 8.68
N ASN A 143 28.21 -28.26 7.82
CA ASN A 143 29.48 -28.96 7.93
C ASN A 143 30.58 -28.23 7.18
N ILE A 144 31.69 -27.97 7.86
CA ILE A 144 32.89 -27.32 7.34
C ILE A 144 34.07 -28.28 7.44
N THR A 145 34.83 -28.44 6.36
CA THR A 145 36.11 -29.15 6.35
C THR A 145 37.23 -28.22 6.76
N VAL A 146 38.03 -28.65 7.74
CA VAL A 146 39.26 -27.98 8.15
C VAL A 146 40.40 -28.43 7.25
N GLU A 147 40.98 -27.53 6.47
CA GLU A 147 42.07 -27.84 5.53
C GLU A 147 43.47 -27.61 6.14
N GLU A 148 43.54 -26.98 7.31
CA GLU A 148 44.77 -26.68 8.03
C GLU A 148 44.55 -26.75 9.55
N SER A 149 45.48 -27.37 10.29
CA SER A 149 45.32 -27.56 11.75
C SER A 149 45.46 -26.23 12.49
N ALA A 150 44.67 -26.04 13.56
CA ALA A 150 44.68 -24.83 14.38
C ALA A 150 44.51 -25.15 15.87
N GLU A 151 45.13 -24.35 16.74
CA GLU A 151 45.00 -24.54 18.19
C GLU A 151 43.61 -24.11 18.69
N GLU A 152 43.07 -23.04 18.14
CA GLU A 152 41.70 -22.56 18.38
C GLU A 152 41.20 -21.83 17.13
N LEU A 153 40.36 -22.49 16.34
CA LEU A 153 39.85 -21.97 15.08
C LEU A 153 38.54 -21.20 15.33
N GLU A 154 38.54 -19.90 15.09
CA GLU A 154 37.31 -19.10 14.99
C GLU A 154 36.89 -19.03 13.52
N ILE A 155 35.65 -19.43 13.23
CA ILE A 155 35.06 -19.32 11.89
C ILE A 155 33.96 -18.28 11.97
N THR A 156 34.06 -17.29 11.09
CA THR A 156 32.98 -16.34 10.82
C THR A 156 32.34 -16.68 9.49
N TYR A 157 31.02 -16.81 9.46
CA TYR A 157 30.28 -17.27 8.30
C TYR A 157 28.90 -16.61 8.26
N THR A 158 28.32 -16.52 7.08
CA THR A 158 26.93 -16.11 6.91
C THR A 158 26.06 -17.31 6.61
N THR A 159 24.81 -17.28 7.07
CA THR A 159 23.81 -18.28 6.71
C THR A 159 23.20 -17.98 5.32
N GLY A 160 22.85 -19.04 4.59
CA GLY A 160 22.20 -18.95 3.27
C GLY A 160 20.73 -18.67 3.45
N GLU A 161 20.25 -17.57 2.84
CA GLU A 161 18.83 -17.33 2.55
C GLU A 161 17.84 -17.67 3.66
N ASN A 162 18.10 -17.22 4.89
CA ASN A 162 17.07 -17.22 5.92
C ASN A 162 17.01 -15.84 6.52
N GLY A 163 15.89 -15.21 6.20
CA GLY A 163 15.55 -13.82 6.44
C GLY A 163 14.06 -13.66 6.20
N GLY A 164 13.54 -12.45 6.34
CA GLY A 164 12.12 -12.20 6.38
C GLY A 164 11.66 -11.63 7.69
N PHE A 165 10.37 -11.36 7.69
CA PHE A 165 9.64 -10.98 8.88
C PHE A 165 9.64 -12.12 9.90
N ASP A 166 9.88 -11.80 11.18
CA ASP A 166 9.79 -12.80 12.25
C ASP A 166 8.32 -13.07 12.56
N SER A 167 7.81 -14.27 12.27
CA SER A 167 6.39 -14.60 12.50
C SER A 167 5.95 -14.31 13.94
N ILE A 168 4.83 -13.58 14.08
CA ILE A 168 4.27 -13.22 15.40
C ILE A 168 3.85 -14.49 16.15
N GLY A 169 4.20 -14.63 17.42
CA GLY A 169 3.75 -15.74 18.25
C GLY A 169 4.48 -17.07 17.99
N GLY A 170 5.80 -17.06 18.10
CA GLY A 170 6.65 -18.25 17.91
C GLY A 170 6.73 -19.19 19.12
N SER A 171 7.01 -18.65 20.31
CA SER A 171 7.18 -19.41 21.57
C SER A 171 5.93 -19.41 22.46
N GLU A 172 5.09 -18.40 22.31
CA GLU A 172 3.82 -18.21 22.98
C GLU A 172 2.76 -17.92 21.92
N ARG A 173 1.48 -18.18 22.24
CA ARG A 173 0.39 -17.99 21.29
C ARG A 173 -0.17 -16.58 21.37
N PHE A 174 -0.57 -16.06 20.22
CA PHE A 174 -1.37 -14.84 20.15
C PHE A 174 -2.79 -15.14 20.67
N THR A 175 -3.26 -14.32 21.61
CA THR A 175 -4.56 -14.45 22.29
C THR A 175 -5.39 -13.17 22.20
N GLY A 176 -4.86 -12.15 21.52
CA GLY A 176 -5.46 -10.84 21.38
C GLY A 176 -6.45 -10.72 20.22
N VAL A 177 -6.55 -9.50 19.69
CA VAL A 177 -7.35 -9.19 18.50
C VAL A 177 -6.48 -8.45 17.49
N LEU A 178 -6.56 -8.84 16.21
CA LEU A 178 -6.04 -8.08 15.09
C LEU A 178 -7.20 -7.77 14.14
N ASP A 179 -7.57 -6.49 14.04
CA ASP A 179 -8.57 -6.00 13.09
C ASP A 179 -7.89 -5.16 12.01
N GLY A 180 -7.89 -5.64 10.77
CA GLY A 180 -7.30 -4.93 9.65
C GLY A 180 -8.08 -3.68 9.23
N GLN A 181 -9.31 -3.48 9.71
CA GLN A 181 -10.19 -2.38 9.27
C GLN A 181 -10.34 -2.26 7.73
N GLY A 182 -10.14 -3.37 7.02
CA GLY A 182 -10.16 -3.46 5.57
C GLY A 182 -8.84 -3.17 4.87
N HIS A 183 -7.78 -2.81 5.61
CA HIS A 183 -6.46 -2.50 5.07
C HIS A 183 -5.70 -3.73 4.57
N THR A 184 -4.72 -3.44 3.71
CA THR A 184 -3.85 -4.43 3.07
C THR A 184 -2.48 -4.47 3.74
N ILE A 185 -1.92 -5.67 3.91
CA ILE A 185 -0.49 -5.89 4.12
C ILE A 185 0.05 -6.46 2.81
N ASP A 186 0.91 -5.71 2.12
CA ASP A 186 1.42 -6.03 0.80
C ASP A 186 2.89 -6.49 0.84
N GLY A 187 3.23 -7.53 0.08
CA GLY A 187 4.63 -7.94 -0.12
C GLY A 187 5.28 -8.60 1.10
N LEU A 188 4.50 -9.17 2.03
CA LEU A 188 5.05 -9.83 3.21
C LEU A 188 5.91 -11.04 2.82
N TYR A 189 7.20 -10.99 3.15
CA TYR A 189 8.14 -12.10 2.96
C TYR A 189 8.48 -12.74 4.32
N VAL A 190 8.26 -14.05 4.41
CA VAL A 190 8.62 -14.86 5.59
C VAL A 190 9.32 -16.12 5.11
N ASN A 191 10.60 -16.27 5.43
CA ASN A 191 11.34 -17.49 5.16
C ASN A 191 12.06 -17.92 6.44
N SER A 192 11.54 -18.97 7.08
CA SER A 192 12.04 -19.42 8.38
C SER A 192 12.58 -20.84 8.32
N ASP A 193 13.88 -20.99 8.64
CA ASP A 193 14.51 -22.26 8.96
C ASP A 193 13.89 -22.96 10.18
N PHE A 194 13.25 -22.22 11.08
CA PHE A 194 12.82 -22.70 12.40
C PHE A 194 11.45 -23.38 12.38
N ASP A 195 11.18 -24.15 11.34
CA ASP A 195 9.97 -24.96 11.10
C ASP A 195 8.67 -24.17 10.86
N LYS A 196 8.57 -22.91 11.31
CA LYS A 196 7.29 -22.17 11.38
C LYS A 196 7.37 -20.81 10.69
N ALA A 197 6.63 -20.64 9.60
CA ALA A 197 6.44 -19.37 8.91
C ALA A 197 4.95 -19.10 8.68
N ALA A 198 4.52 -17.87 8.94
CA ALA A 198 3.22 -17.25 8.66
C ALA A 198 3.29 -15.78 9.10
N LEU A 199 2.28 -14.94 8.82
CA LEU A 199 2.18 -13.65 9.52
C LEU A 199 2.13 -13.86 11.05
N ILE A 200 1.20 -14.71 11.50
CA ILE A 200 1.10 -15.14 12.90
C ILE A 200 1.22 -16.65 12.97
N ASN A 201 2.16 -17.16 13.74
CA ASN A 201 2.39 -18.59 13.87
C ASN A 201 1.21 -19.28 14.55
N GLU A 202 0.99 -19.04 15.84
CA GLU A 202 -0.04 -19.74 16.59
C GLU A 202 -0.97 -18.79 17.32
N ILE A 203 -2.27 -19.07 17.25
CA ILE A 203 -3.29 -18.35 18.00
C ILE A 203 -4.08 -19.26 18.94
N GLU A 204 -4.57 -18.72 20.06
CA GLU A 204 -5.46 -19.42 20.98
C GLU A 204 -6.62 -18.53 21.42
N SER A 205 -7.84 -18.87 20.98
CA SER A 205 -9.05 -18.10 21.26
C SER A 205 -8.95 -16.60 20.91
N ALA A 206 -8.11 -16.27 19.91
CA ALA A 206 -7.92 -14.93 19.38
C ALA A 206 -8.95 -14.60 18.30
N THR A 207 -9.04 -13.32 17.94
CA THR A 207 -9.81 -12.85 16.78
C THR A 207 -8.91 -12.20 15.75
N ILE A 208 -9.06 -12.57 14.48
CA ILE A 208 -8.40 -11.91 13.35
C ILE A 208 -9.46 -11.57 12.31
N GLU A 209 -9.58 -10.31 11.94
CA GLU A 209 -10.65 -9.86 11.05
C GLU A 209 -10.26 -8.74 10.08
N ASN A 210 -11.03 -8.62 8.99
CA ASN A 210 -11.05 -7.49 8.05
C ASN A 210 -9.66 -7.13 7.49
N ILE A 211 -8.91 -8.12 7.01
CA ILE A 211 -7.54 -7.91 6.54
C ILE A 211 -7.32 -8.56 5.18
N HIS A 212 -6.59 -7.85 4.33
CA HIS A 212 -6.09 -8.39 3.08
C HIS A 212 -4.57 -8.60 3.16
N LEU A 213 -4.10 -9.81 2.87
CA LEU A 213 -2.68 -10.08 2.63
C LEU A 213 -2.45 -10.16 1.12
N ALA A 214 -1.74 -9.21 0.56
CA ALA A 214 -1.43 -9.15 -0.86
C ALA A 214 0.02 -9.56 -1.09
N ASN A 215 0.25 -10.28 -2.21
CA ASN A 215 1.59 -10.60 -2.70
C ASN A 215 2.53 -11.21 -1.64
N VAL A 216 1.99 -12.09 -0.79
CA VAL A 216 2.82 -12.76 0.21
C VAL A 216 3.79 -13.73 -0.46
N ASP A 217 4.95 -13.93 0.16
CA ASP A 217 5.88 -15.01 -0.16
C ASP A 217 6.31 -15.66 1.16
N ILE A 218 5.69 -16.81 1.45
CA ILE A 218 5.89 -17.52 2.72
C ILE A 218 6.49 -18.89 2.44
N THR A 219 7.64 -19.18 3.03
CA THR A 219 8.31 -20.47 2.98
C THR A 219 8.54 -21.02 4.39
N ALA A 220 8.02 -22.22 4.64
CA ALA A 220 8.17 -22.96 5.90
C ALA A 220 8.67 -24.39 5.67
N ASN A 221 9.34 -24.96 6.68
CA ASN A 221 9.72 -26.38 6.66
C ASN A 221 8.66 -27.31 7.30
N THR A 222 7.50 -26.79 7.73
CA THR A 222 6.38 -27.60 8.25
C THR A 222 5.02 -27.14 7.73
N ALA A 223 3.95 -27.32 8.49
CA ALA A 223 2.64 -26.77 8.19
C ALA A 223 2.66 -25.25 8.25
N THR A 224 1.96 -24.61 7.31
CA THR A 224 1.92 -23.16 7.17
C THR A 224 0.68 -22.70 6.41
N GLY A 225 0.34 -21.43 6.60
CA GLY A 225 -0.50 -20.65 5.72
C GLY A 225 -0.06 -19.20 5.73
N ALA A 226 -0.54 -18.40 4.78
CA ALA A 226 -0.17 -16.98 4.68
C ALA A 226 -0.45 -16.21 5.98
N LEU A 227 -1.66 -16.36 6.50
CA LEU A 227 -2.10 -15.68 7.71
C LEU A 227 -1.64 -16.43 8.96
N LEU A 228 -1.92 -17.75 9.01
CA LEU A 228 -1.73 -18.57 10.20
C LEU A 228 -1.03 -19.89 9.93
N ARG A 229 -0.11 -20.28 10.82
CA ARG A 229 0.33 -21.67 10.91
C ARG A 229 -0.76 -22.55 11.52
N GLN A 230 -1.23 -22.21 12.71
CA GLN A 230 -2.21 -23.02 13.44
C GLN A 230 -3.13 -22.21 14.37
N ALA A 231 -4.42 -22.56 14.36
CA ALA A 231 -5.44 -21.97 15.24
C ALA A 231 -5.96 -22.97 16.30
N TYR A 232 -5.98 -22.53 17.56
CA TYR A 232 -6.45 -23.29 18.73
C TYR A 232 -7.64 -22.62 19.43
N GLY A 233 -8.36 -23.42 20.22
CA GLY A 233 -9.46 -22.94 21.07
C GLY A 233 -10.60 -22.34 20.27
N ASP A 234 -11.30 -21.38 20.87
CA ASP A 234 -12.46 -20.70 20.27
C ASP A 234 -12.01 -19.56 19.35
N ALA A 235 -10.94 -19.78 18.57
CA ALA A 235 -10.41 -18.79 17.64
C ALA A 235 -11.46 -18.42 16.57
N TYR A 236 -11.54 -17.13 16.25
CA TYR A 236 -12.52 -16.58 15.30
C TYR A 236 -11.81 -15.77 14.22
N ILE A 237 -11.81 -16.29 13.00
CA ILE A 237 -11.09 -15.73 11.86
C ILE A 237 -12.11 -15.41 10.77
N HIS A 238 -12.25 -14.14 10.36
CA HIS A 238 -13.23 -13.78 9.34
C HIS A 238 -12.88 -12.55 8.50
N ASN A 239 -13.51 -12.42 7.33
CA ASN A 239 -13.26 -11.34 6.37
C ASN A 239 -11.78 -11.24 5.98
N ILE A 240 -11.23 -12.37 5.53
CA ILE A 240 -9.82 -12.48 5.16
C ILE A 240 -9.71 -12.67 3.66
N SER A 241 -8.83 -11.92 3.00
CA SER A 241 -8.45 -12.17 1.61
C SER A 241 -6.94 -12.33 1.48
N VAL A 242 -6.47 -13.34 0.76
CA VAL A 242 -5.03 -13.60 0.57
C VAL A 242 -4.69 -13.81 -0.91
N SER A 243 -3.58 -13.24 -1.37
CA SER A 243 -2.88 -13.57 -2.62
C SER A 243 -1.39 -13.73 -2.40
N GLY A 244 -0.70 -14.39 -3.34
CA GLY A 244 0.73 -14.66 -3.27
C GLY A 244 1.08 -16.15 -3.25
N GLU A 245 2.28 -16.47 -2.79
CA GLU A 245 2.85 -17.82 -2.74
C GLU A 245 3.05 -18.30 -1.30
N VAL A 246 2.63 -19.54 -1.04
CA VAL A 246 2.81 -20.21 0.25
C VAL A 246 3.41 -21.58 0.00
N HIS A 247 4.58 -21.84 0.58
CA HIS A 247 5.32 -23.08 0.48
C HIS A 247 5.54 -23.69 1.86
N GLY A 248 5.25 -24.98 2.00
CA GLY A 248 5.48 -25.72 3.24
C GLY A 248 5.79 -27.20 3.04
N GLU A 249 5.87 -27.98 4.11
CA GLU A 249 6.09 -29.43 4.00
C GLU A 249 4.78 -30.22 4.00
N THR A 250 3.95 -30.09 5.04
CA THR A 250 2.70 -30.86 5.24
C THR A 250 1.59 -29.95 5.76
N TRP A 251 0.31 -30.19 5.41
CA TRP A 251 -0.81 -29.32 5.84
C TRP A 251 -0.63 -27.85 5.47
N VAL A 252 -0.24 -27.61 4.22
CA VAL A 252 -0.09 -26.27 3.69
C VAL A 252 -1.46 -25.74 3.26
N GLY A 253 -1.89 -24.63 3.85
CA GLY A 253 -3.08 -23.90 3.44
C GLY A 253 -2.73 -22.60 2.75
N GLY A 254 -3.49 -22.17 1.74
CA GLY A 254 -3.29 -20.83 1.17
C GLY A 254 -3.44 -19.70 2.21
N VAL A 255 -4.28 -19.90 3.23
CA VAL A 255 -4.54 -18.91 4.29
C VAL A 255 -4.11 -19.42 5.66
N ILE A 256 -4.48 -20.66 6.01
CA ILE A 256 -4.23 -21.25 7.33
C ILE A 256 -3.68 -22.66 7.16
N GLY A 257 -2.57 -23.00 7.83
CA GLY A 257 -2.07 -24.37 7.83
C GLY A 257 -3.07 -25.35 8.49
N VAL A 258 -3.32 -25.16 9.78
CA VAL A 258 -4.13 -26.08 10.59
C VAL A 258 -5.17 -25.35 11.46
N THR A 259 -6.38 -25.90 11.56
CA THR A 259 -7.38 -25.48 12.56
C THR A 259 -7.77 -26.63 13.49
N GLU A 260 -7.99 -26.33 14.76
CA GLU A 260 -8.49 -27.29 15.74
C GLU A 260 -10.02 -27.24 15.89
N SER A 261 -10.59 -28.24 16.55
CA SER A 261 -12.04 -28.52 16.55
C SER A 261 -13.02 -27.41 16.95
N ASN A 262 -12.57 -26.39 17.70
CA ASN A 262 -13.43 -25.28 18.14
C ASN A 262 -13.23 -24.00 17.33
N SER A 263 -12.24 -23.96 16.43
CA SER A 263 -11.94 -22.75 15.66
C SER A 263 -12.99 -22.53 14.58
N THR A 264 -13.34 -21.27 14.36
CA THR A 264 -14.30 -20.85 13.33
C THR A 264 -13.61 -19.94 12.33
N VAL A 265 -13.68 -20.34 11.05
CA VAL A 265 -13.16 -19.61 9.90
C VAL A 265 -14.34 -19.32 8.97
N THR A 266 -14.55 -18.06 8.61
CA THR A 266 -15.67 -17.70 7.72
C THR A 266 -15.32 -16.51 6.83
N GLN A 267 -15.99 -16.35 5.69
CA GLN A 267 -15.79 -15.18 4.81
C GLN A 267 -14.32 -15.05 4.39
N VAL A 268 -13.76 -16.13 3.83
CA VAL A 268 -12.36 -16.18 3.39
C VAL A 268 -12.27 -16.28 1.88
N VAL A 269 -11.38 -15.47 1.30
CA VAL A 269 -11.01 -15.46 -0.11
C VAL A 269 -9.54 -15.88 -0.25
N SER A 270 -9.28 -16.90 -1.05
CA SER A 270 -7.90 -17.31 -1.37
C SER A 270 -7.64 -17.26 -2.87
N HIS A 271 -6.73 -16.37 -3.26
CA HIS A 271 -6.02 -16.36 -4.55
C HIS A 271 -4.58 -16.85 -4.39
N ALA A 272 -4.21 -17.33 -3.20
CA ALA A 272 -2.87 -17.81 -2.91
C ALA A 272 -2.58 -19.14 -3.62
N THR A 273 -1.34 -19.31 -4.05
CA THR A 273 -0.81 -20.58 -4.55
C THR A 273 -0.14 -21.33 -3.41
N ALA A 274 -0.74 -22.43 -2.96
CA ALA A 274 -0.20 -23.28 -1.91
C ALA A 274 0.57 -24.47 -2.50
N THR A 275 1.86 -24.58 -2.19
CA THR A 275 2.73 -25.67 -2.64
C THR A 275 3.32 -26.44 -1.45
N SER A 276 3.65 -27.71 -1.65
CA SER A 276 4.27 -28.51 -0.60
C SER A 276 5.23 -29.57 -1.11
N ASP A 277 6.28 -29.83 -0.33
CA ASP A 277 7.29 -30.87 -0.58
C ASP A 277 6.94 -32.24 0.04
N GLY A 278 6.09 -32.26 1.07
CA GLY A 278 5.60 -33.46 1.75
C GLY A 278 4.34 -34.09 1.13
N SER A 279 3.63 -34.95 1.89
CA SER A 279 2.43 -35.65 1.40
C SER A 279 1.36 -34.68 0.91
N THR A 280 0.45 -35.17 0.04
CA THR A 280 -0.59 -34.44 -0.71
C THR A 280 -1.64 -33.68 0.12
N ASP A 281 -1.38 -33.40 1.40
CA ASP A 281 -2.30 -32.80 2.35
C ASP A 281 -2.19 -31.28 2.28
N ARG A 282 -2.50 -30.71 1.11
CA ARG A 282 -2.57 -29.27 0.87
C ARG A 282 -4.00 -28.83 0.70
N GLY A 283 -4.29 -27.61 1.13
CA GLY A 283 -5.60 -27.00 1.00
C GLY A 283 -5.54 -25.59 0.42
N ALA A 284 -6.47 -25.27 -0.48
CA ALA A 284 -6.50 -23.95 -1.10
C ALA A 284 -6.78 -22.81 -0.09
N ILE A 285 -7.49 -23.13 1.00
CA ILE A 285 -7.72 -22.21 2.13
C ILE A 285 -7.05 -22.75 3.40
N ILE A 286 -7.47 -23.95 3.85
CA ILE A 286 -6.96 -24.60 5.06
C ILE A 286 -6.30 -25.93 4.70
N GLY A 287 -5.05 -26.14 5.12
CA GLY A 287 -4.32 -27.39 4.89
C GLY A 287 -4.90 -28.60 5.63
N SER A 288 -5.22 -28.42 6.93
CA SER A 288 -5.93 -29.39 7.75
C SER A 288 -7.03 -28.72 8.59
N ASN A 289 -8.29 -28.99 8.25
CA ASN A 289 -9.44 -28.42 8.94
C ASN A 289 -9.98 -29.37 10.01
N GLY A 290 -9.79 -29.02 11.27
CA GLY A 290 -10.47 -29.64 12.42
C GLY A 290 -11.72 -28.90 12.86
N GLY A 291 -11.80 -27.59 12.60
CA GLY A 291 -12.90 -26.72 13.03
C GLY A 291 -13.99 -26.51 11.97
N THR A 292 -14.56 -25.31 11.93
CA THR A 292 -15.61 -24.93 10.97
C THR A 292 -15.07 -23.94 9.94
N LEU A 293 -15.26 -24.23 8.66
CA LEU A 293 -14.98 -23.34 7.53
C LEU A 293 -16.30 -23.02 6.80
N THR A 294 -16.65 -21.73 6.67
CA THR A 294 -17.92 -21.36 6.03
C THR A 294 -17.84 -20.17 5.09
N ASN A 295 -18.78 -20.07 4.15
CA ASN A 295 -18.99 -18.89 3.29
C ASN A 295 -17.67 -18.39 2.70
N SER A 296 -16.91 -19.27 2.06
CA SER A 296 -15.54 -18.97 1.62
C SER A 296 -15.30 -19.48 0.21
N TYR A 297 -14.31 -18.96 -0.49
CA TYR A 297 -13.90 -19.54 -1.76
C TYR A 297 -12.40 -19.48 -2.00
N SER A 298 -11.95 -20.33 -2.92
CA SER A 298 -10.61 -20.26 -3.49
C SER A 298 -10.68 -20.20 -5.01
N ALA A 299 -9.97 -19.23 -5.60
CA ALA A 299 -9.69 -19.16 -7.03
C ALA A 299 -8.44 -20.01 -7.40
N GLY A 300 -7.67 -20.45 -6.41
CA GLY A 300 -6.52 -21.34 -6.60
C GLY A 300 -6.91 -22.75 -7.06
N GLN A 301 -6.00 -23.40 -7.80
CA GLN A 301 -6.17 -24.69 -8.48
C GLN A 301 -6.03 -25.92 -7.57
N GLU A 302 -5.99 -25.73 -6.26
CA GLU A 302 -5.70 -26.78 -5.29
C GLU A 302 -6.98 -27.28 -4.59
N PRO A 303 -7.01 -28.53 -4.11
CA PRO A 303 -8.18 -29.08 -3.41
C PRO A 303 -8.41 -28.38 -2.06
N VAL A 304 -9.57 -28.61 -1.45
CA VAL A 304 -9.75 -28.43 -0.01
C VAL A 304 -8.90 -29.50 0.68
N GLY A 305 -8.07 -29.12 1.65
CA GLY A 305 -7.11 -30.00 2.30
C GLY A 305 -7.76 -31.12 3.13
N VAL A 306 -7.04 -31.65 4.12
CA VAL A 306 -7.59 -32.68 4.99
C VAL A 306 -8.76 -32.11 5.79
N ASN A 307 -9.91 -32.80 5.78
CA ASN A 307 -11.07 -32.36 6.56
C ASN A 307 -11.48 -33.39 7.62
N ALA A 308 -11.45 -32.96 8.87
CA ALA A 308 -11.99 -33.64 10.04
C ALA A 308 -13.10 -32.82 10.74
N GLY A 309 -13.32 -31.57 10.33
CA GLY A 309 -14.33 -30.66 10.86
C GLY A 309 -15.53 -30.46 9.94
N GLU A 310 -16.11 -29.26 9.94
CA GLU A 310 -17.28 -28.88 9.15
C GLU A 310 -16.94 -27.86 8.06
N ILE A 311 -17.48 -28.05 6.86
CA ILE A 311 -17.37 -27.11 5.73
C ILE A 311 -18.78 -26.80 5.20
N VAL A 312 -19.14 -25.52 5.09
CA VAL A 312 -20.47 -25.08 4.62
C VAL A 312 -20.36 -23.89 3.66
N ASN A 313 -21.08 -23.91 2.53
CA ASN A 313 -21.06 -22.80 1.57
C ASN A 313 -19.64 -22.42 1.12
N THR A 314 -18.80 -23.41 0.84
CA THR A 314 -17.42 -23.19 0.40
C THR A 314 -17.23 -23.60 -1.05
N TYR A 315 -16.59 -22.76 -1.85
CA TYR A 315 -16.47 -22.92 -3.30
C TYR A 315 -15.01 -22.97 -3.77
N THR A 316 -14.73 -23.75 -4.81
CA THR A 316 -13.37 -23.84 -5.41
C THR A 316 -13.45 -23.80 -6.93
N ASP A 317 -12.54 -23.09 -7.59
CA ASP A 317 -12.47 -23.08 -9.06
C ASP A 317 -12.02 -24.45 -9.65
N ALA A 318 -12.65 -24.87 -10.76
CA ALA A 318 -12.76 -26.24 -11.27
C ALA A 318 -11.62 -26.76 -12.14
N ALA A 319 -10.48 -26.07 -12.25
CA ALA A 319 -9.32 -26.70 -12.91
C ALA A 319 -8.57 -27.72 -11.99
N SER A 320 -9.11 -28.00 -10.79
CA SER A 320 -8.63 -29.04 -9.86
C SER A 320 -9.43 -30.36 -9.88
N VAL A 321 -8.71 -31.49 -9.77
CA VAL A 321 -9.26 -32.82 -9.52
C VAL A 321 -9.49 -32.95 -8.01
N ALA A 322 -10.74 -32.98 -7.58
CA ALA A 322 -11.09 -33.13 -6.16
C ALA A 322 -10.41 -34.36 -5.53
N VAL A 323 -9.45 -34.14 -4.63
CA VAL A 323 -9.08 -35.12 -3.59
C VAL A 323 -9.55 -34.54 -2.27
N ASN A 324 -10.84 -34.69 -2.00
CA ASN A 324 -11.35 -34.51 -0.66
C ASN A 324 -10.87 -35.69 0.19
N ASN A 325 -9.80 -35.51 0.96
CA ASN A 325 -9.39 -36.45 2.02
C ASN A 325 -10.29 -36.22 3.25
N ASN A 326 -11.60 -36.41 3.06
CA ASN A 326 -12.56 -36.37 4.15
C ASN A 326 -12.28 -37.57 5.04
N THR A 327 -11.59 -37.32 6.14
CA THR A 327 -11.13 -38.39 7.01
C THR A 327 -12.22 -38.73 8.01
N ASP A 328 -12.95 -37.72 8.52
CA ASP A 328 -14.10 -37.87 9.44
C ASP A 328 -15.07 -36.63 9.49
N GLY A 329 -14.89 -35.62 8.63
CA GLY A 329 -15.65 -34.36 8.66
C GLY A 329 -16.96 -34.32 7.84
N THR A 330 -17.67 -33.20 7.91
CA THR A 330 -18.92 -32.93 7.17
C THR A 330 -18.76 -31.81 6.15
N ILE A 331 -19.36 -31.98 4.97
CA ILE A 331 -19.39 -30.96 3.92
C ILE A 331 -20.84 -30.76 3.48
N THR A 332 -21.30 -29.52 3.51
CA THR A 332 -22.67 -29.12 3.19
C THR A 332 -22.65 -27.95 2.21
N ASP A 333 -23.51 -27.97 1.19
CA ASP A 333 -23.72 -26.85 0.24
C ASP A 333 -22.42 -26.22 -0.31
N SER A 334 -21.39 -27.05 -0.51
CA SER A 334 -20.06 -26.65 -0.95
C SER A 334 -19.72 -27.34 -2.27
N TYR A 335 -19.15 -26.61 -3.23
CA TYR A 335 -19.08 -27.05 -4.62
C TYR A 335 -17.79 -26.62 -5.30
N THR A 336 -17.33 -27.45 -6.24
CA THR A 336 -16.34 -27.05 -7.24
C THR A 336 -17.08 -26.54 -8.46
N LEU A 337 -16.76 -25.32 -8.90
CA LEU A 337 -17.44 -24.57 -9.96
C LEU A 337 -16.39 -24.03 -10.94
N SER A 338 -16.71 -23.81 -12.21
CA SER A 338 -15.75 -23.18 -13.13
C SER A 338 -15.58 -21.69 -12.85
N SER A 339 -14.48 -21.09 -13.29
CA SER A 339 -14.28 -19.63 -13.23
C SER A 339 -15.51 -18.87 -13.75
N ASP A 340 -16.05 -19.23 -14.93
CA ASP A 340 -17.26 -18.62 -15.51
C ASP A 340 -18.53 -18.73 -14.62
N GLU A 341 -18.61 -19.74 -13.75
CA GLU A 341 -19.73 -19.90 -12.81
C GLU A 341 -19.51 -19.05 -11.55
N MET A 342 -18.25 -18.77 -11.24
CA MET A 342 -17.80 -18.09 -10.04
C MET A 342 -17.58 -16.58 -10.22
N THR A 343 -17.57 -16.06 -11.45
CA THR A 343 -17.33 -14.63 -11.74
C THR A 343 -18.57 -13.89 -12.24
N GLY A 344 -18.52 -12.56 -12.21
CA GLY A 344 -19.57 -11.69 -12.76
C GLY A 344 -20.95 -11.92 -12.13
N GLU A 345 -22.01 -11.72 -12.92
CA GLU A 345 -23.40 -11.97 -12.49
C GLU A 345 -23.67 -13.46 -12.18
N ALA A 346 -22.89 -14.38 -12.75
CA ALA A 346 -23.08 -15.81 -12.56
C ALA A 346 -22.83 -16.24 -11.10
N ALA A 347 -21.93 -15.54 -10.41
CA ALA A 347 -21.56 -15.83 -9.03
C ALA A 347 -22.77 -15.80 -8.08
N GLU A 348 -23.68 -14.84 -8.22
CA GLU A 348 -24.88 -14.73 -7.36
C GLU A 348 -25.79 -15.96 -7.47
N THR A 349 -25.82 -16.58 -8.64
CA THR A 349 -26.67 -17.74 -8.89
C THR A 349 -25.99 -19.04 -8.44
N ASN A 350 -24.68 -19.17 -8.66
CA ASN A 350 -23.94 -20.40 -8.41
C ASN A 350 -23.33 -20.48 -7.00
N MET A 351 -23.23 -19.34 -6.30
CA MET A 351 -22.81 -19.26 -4.89
C MET A 351 -23.94 -18.82 -3.95
N PRO A 352 -25.08 -19.54 -3.90
CA PRO A 352 -26.26 -19.10 -3.17
C PRO A 352 -26.09 -19.03 -1.65
N GLY A 353 -24.97 -19.54 -1.11
CA GLY A 353 -24.62 -19.42 0.30
C GLY A 353 -24.06 -18.03 0.68
N PHE A 354 -23.65 -17.21 -0.29
CA PHE A 354 -23.08 -15.89 -0.05
C PHE A 354 -24.16 -14.81 0.07
N ASP A 355 -23.98 -13.89 1.01
CA ASP A 355 -24.82 -12.70 1.15
C ASP A 355 -24.27 -11.52 0.32
N PHE A 356 -24.74 -11.43 -0.93
CA PHE A 356 -24.43 -10.33 -1.84
C PHE A 356 -25.12 -9.00 -1.50
N ALA A 357 -25.96 -8.94 -0.46
CA ALA A 357 -26.58 -7.69 -0.02
C ALA A 357 -25.71 -6.90 0.96
N SER A 358 -24.79 -7.56 1.67
CA SER A 358 -24.01 -6.90 2.73
C SER A 358 -22.56 -7.35 2.88
N THR A 359 -22.26 -8.63 2.60
CA THR A 359 -20.92 -9.21 2.82
C THR A 359 -20.11 -9.27 1.53
N TRP A 360 -20.75 -9.69 0.45
CA TRP A 360 -20.10 -9.94 -0.83
C TRP A 360 -20.58 -8.92 -1.86
N THR A 361 -19.72 -8.60 -2.83
CA THR A 361 -20.08 -7.81 -4.00
C THR A 361 -19.58 -8.51 -5.25
N THR A 362 -20.43 -8.60 -6.27
CA THR A 362 -20.04 -9.07 -7.60
C THR A 362 -19.09 -8.07 -8.26
N VAL A 363 -18.19 -8.58 -9.10
CA VAL A 363 -17.25 -7.77 -9.89
C VAL A 363 -17.62 -7.95 -11.35
N LEU A 364 -18.06 -6.88 -11.99
CA LEU A 364 -18.58 -6.90 -13.36
C LEU A 364 -17.62 -6.20 -14.31
N ASP A 365 -17.50 -6.68 -15.55
CA ASP A 365 -16.72 -6.03 -16.62
C ASP A 365 -17.16 -4.59 -16.95
N ALA A 366 -18.37 -4.23 -16.52
CA ALA A 366 -18.96 -2.91 -16.67
C ALA A 366 -18.58 -1.95 -15.53
N ASP A 367 -17.98 -2.44 -14.44
CA ASP A 367 -17.50 -1.60 -13.36
C ASP A 367 -16.32 -0.76 -13.84
N ILE A 368 -16.30 0.52 -13.44
CA ILE A 368 -15.36 1.53 -13.93
C ILE A 368 -13.89 1.23 -13.61
N ASP A 369 -13.65 0.39 -12.60
CA ASP A 369 -12.35 0.00 -12.07
C ASP A 369 -11.94 -1.43 -12.47
N THR A 370 -12.62 -2.02 -13.46
CA THR A 370 -12.35 -3.40 -13.90
C THR A 370 -12.05 -3.50 -15.39
N THR A 371 -11.39 -4.58 -15.77
CA THR A 371 -11.06 -4.94 -17.16
C THR A 371 -11.85 -6.15 -17.67
N ALA A 372 -12.48 -6.91 -16.77
CA ALA A 372 -13.28 -8.11 -17.03
C ALA A 372 -14.13 -8.47 -15.80
N ASP A 373 -15.09 -9.39 -15.97
CA ASP A 373 -15.82 -10.02 -14.87
C ASP A 373 -14.84 -10.72 -13.91
N GLY A 374 -14.94 -10.40 -12.62
CA GLY A 374 -14.10 -10.95 -11.57
C GLY A 374 -14.87 -11.83 -10.59
N TYR A 375 -14.15 -12.45 -9.66
CA TYR A 375 -14.72 -13.17 -8.53
C TYR A 375 -15.33 -12.20 -7.50
N PRO A 376 -16.34 -12.65 -6.71
CA PRO A 376 -16.91 -11.86 -5.63
C PRO A 376 -15.85 -11.37 -4.64
N ILE A 377 -15.94 -10.11 -4.25
CA ILE A 377 -15.05 -9.50 -3.24
C ILE A 377 -15.79 -9.27 -1.93
N LEU A 378 -15.03 -9.23 -0.83
CA LEU A 378 -15.55 -8.88 0.49
C LEU A 378 -15.73 -7.37 0.58
N THR A 379 -16.91 -6.91 1.02
CA THR A 379 -17.23 -5.48 1.17
C THR A 379 -16.48 -4.81 2.31
N ALA A 380 -15.99 -5.58 3.29
CA ALA A 380 -15.25 -5.09 4.44
C ALA A 380 -13.77 -4.84 4.14
N ASN A 381 -13.25 -5.36 3.02
CA ASN A 381 -11.83 -5.24 2.65
C ASN A 381 -11.66 -4.26 1.48
N ASP A 382 -10.43 -3.77 1.30
CA ASP A 382 -10.08 -2.86 0.22
C ASP A 382 -10.43 -3.45 -1.16
N ARG A 383 -11.17 -2.68 -1.97
CA ARG A 383 -11.65 -3.13 -3.28
C ARG A 383 -10.51 -3.17 -4.29
N GLU A 384 -9.68 -2.13 -4.36
CA GLU A 384 -8.61 -2.02 -5.34
C GLU A 384 -7.65 -3.21 -5.20
N ALA A 385 -7.17 -3.49 -3.98
CA ALA A 385 -6.25 -4.57 -3.72
C ALA A 385 -6.85 -5.95 -4.03
N GLN A 386 -8.14 -6.18 -3.72
CA GLN A 386 -8.83 -7.41 -4.10
C GLN A 386 -9.00 -7.58 -5.63
N LEU A 387 -9.14 -6.48 -6.38
CA LEU A 387 -9.20 -6.51 -7.85
C LEU A 387 -7.81 -6.71 -8.47
N VAL A 388 -6.77 -6.12 -7.87
CA VAL A 388 -5.37 -6.32 -8.25
C VAL A 388 -4.97 -7.78 -8.08
N ALA A 389 -5.34 -8.40 -6.94
CA ALA A 389 -5.09 -9.82 -6.66
C ALA A 389 -5.73 -10.79 -7.67
N GLN A 390 -6.70 -10.31 -8.45
CA GLN A 390 -7.42 -11.07 -9.47
C GLN A 390 -6.94 -10.77 -10.90
N ASP A 391 -5.97 -9.87 -11.06
CA ASP A 391 -5.54 -9.34 -12.36
C ASP A 391 -6.68 -8.70 -13.20
N VAL A 392 -7.69 -8.13 -12.54
CA VAL A 392 -8.83 -7.49 -13.22
C VAL A 392 -8.92 -5.98 -13.00
N TYR A 393 -8.08 -5.38 -12.15
CA TYR A 393 -8.12 -3.95 -11.86
C TYR A 393 -7.69 -3.06 -13.05
N THR A 394 -8.34 -1.91 -13.19
CA THR A 394 -7.83 -0.77 -13.96
C THR A 394 -8.09 0.51 -13.18
N THR A 395 -7.19 1.49 -13.30
CA THR A 395 -7.40 2.80 -12.71
C THR A 395 -8.68 3.44 -13.29
N PRO A 396 -9.67 3.80 -12.45
CA PRO A 396 -10.91 4.37 -12.94
C PRO A 396 -10.68 5.78 -13.49
N THR A 397 -11.39 6.11 -14.57
CA THR A 397 -11.38 7.47 -15.14
C THR A 397 -12.79 8.05 -15.18
N TYR A 398 -12.90 9.33 -14.82
CA TYR A 398 -14.14 10.06 -14.69
C TYR A 398 -14.24 11.13 -15.77
N THR A 399 -15.47 11.43 -16.16
CA THR A 399 -15.73 12.43 -17.19
C THR A 399 -15.77 13.83 -16.61
N LEU A 400 -14.96 14.75 -17.15
CA LEU A 400 -15.12 16.19 -16.97
C LEU A 400 -15.70 16.81 -18.23
N GLU A 401 -16.89 17.39 -18.14
CA GLU A 401 -17.49 18.19 -19.22
C GLU A 401 -17.23 19.69 -18.97
N VAL A 402 -16.60 20.37 -19.93
CA VAL A 402 -16.35 21.82 -19.85
C VAL A 402 -17.14 22.52 -20.94
N SER A 403 -18.06 23.41 -20.56
CA SER A 403 -18.78 24.29 -21.47
C SER A 403 -18.22 25.71 -21.41
N THR A 404 -18.08 26.35 -22.57
CA THR A 404 -17.58 27.73 -22.65
C THR A 404 -18.65 28.66 -23.17
N VAL A 405 -18.78 29.82 -22.51
CA VAL A 405 -19.76 30.85 -22.85
C VAL A 405 -19.12 32.23 -22.92
N ASP A 406 -19.73 33.15 -23.66
CA ASP A 406 -19.39 34.57 -23.59
C ASP A 406 -19.99 35.22 -22.32
N ALA A 407 -19.68 36.50 -22.08
CA ALA A 407 -20.19 37.26 -20.94
C ALA A 407 -21.73 37.42 -20.91
N ASP A 408 -22.41 37.18 -22.03
CA ASP A 408 -23.87 37.20 -22.16
C ASP A 408 -24.49 35.79 -21.96
N GLY A 409 -23.66 34.76 -21.76
CA GLY A 409 -24.07 33.37 -21.58
C GLY A 409 -24.36 32.62 -22.88
N ASN A 410 -23.94 33.14 -24.04
CA ASN A 410 -24.08 32.42 -25.29
C ASN A 410 -22.94 31.40 -25.45
N PRO A 411 -23.18 30.20 -26.01
CA PRO A 411 -22.14 29.23 -26.27
C PRO A 411 -21.03 29.82 -27.13
N LEU A 412 -19.79 29.69 -26.67
CA LEU A 412 -18.60 30.19 -27.33
C LEU A 412 -17.69 29.01 -27.67
N GLU A 413 -17.26 28.89 -28.92
CA GLU A 413 -16.24 27.92 -29.29
C GLU A 413 -14.89 28.39 -28.75
N ALA A 414 -14.29 27.57 -27.89
CA ALA A 414 -13.01 27.85 -27.27
C ALA A 414 -12.11 26.61 -27.32
N ASN A 415 -10.82 26.87 -27.25
CA ASN A 415 -9.82 25.85 -27.01
C ASN A 415 -9.64 25.66 -25.50
N VAL A 416 -9.91 24.45 -25.02
CA VAL A 416 -9.83 24.06 -23.62
C VAL A 416 -8.69 23.08 -23.42
N THR A 417 -7.81 23.39 -22.47
CA THR A 417 -6.68 22.55 -22.08
C THR A 417 -6.88 22.03 -20.66
N VAL A 418 -6.77 20.71 -20.47
CA VAL A 418 -6.81 20.03 -19.17
C VAL A 418 -5.72 18.96 -19.15
N ASP A 419 -4.82 19.02 -18.18
CA ASP A 419 -3.69 18.05 -18.04
C ASP A 419 -2.88 17.82 -19.34
N GLY A 420 -2.64 18.89 -20.09
CA GLY A 420 -1.94 18.81 -21.38
C GLY A 420 -2.76 18.19 -22.52
N GLN A 421 -3.99 17.76 -22.29
CA GLN A 421 -4.96 17.44 -23.34
C GLN A 421 -5.63 18.72 -23.82
N GLU A 422 -5.84 18.83 -25.13
CA GLU A 422 -6.41 20.02 -25.76
C GLU A 422 -7.59 19.62 -26.64
N GLN A 423 -8.74 20.27 -26.42
CA GLN A 423 -9.95 20.07 -27.22
C GLN A 423 -10.58 21.41 -27.57
N THR A 424 -11.17 21.51 -28.76
CA THR A 424 -11.85 22.72 -29.21
C THR A 424 -13.33 22.45 -29.43
N GLY A 425 -14.16 23.32 -28.88
CA GLY A 425 -15.62 23.23 -28.99
C GLY A 425 -16.30 24.24 -28.08
N ASN A 426 -17.63 24.28 -28.13
CA ASN A 426 -18.46 24.96 -27.12
C ASN A 426 -18.73 24.09 -25.88
N THR A 427 -18.56 22.78 -26.03
CA THR A 427 -18.53 21.79 -24.96
C THR A 427 -17.45 20.78 -25.29
N THR A 428 -16.52 20.56 -24.37
CA THR A 428 -15.41 19.59 -24.48
C THR A 428 -15.50 18.58 -23.34
N THR A 429 -14.88 17.41 -23.54
CA THR A 429 -15.03 16.30 -22.58
C THR A 429 -13.69 15.60 -22.37
N PHE A 430 -13.26 15.50 -21.12
CA PHE A 430 -11.99 14.88 -20.73
C PHE A 430 -12.23 13.66 -19.86
N SER A 431 -11.41 12.62 -20.02
CA SER A 431 -11.39 11.43 -19.15
C SER A 431 -10.20 11.56 -18.22
N LEU A 432 -10.45 11.69 -16.92
CA LEU A 432 -9.45 12.06 -15.93
C LEU A 432 -9.47 11.08 -14.76
N GLU A 433 -8.31 10.77 -14.20
CA GLU A 433 -8.22 10.04 -12.95
C GLU A 433 -8.65 10.93 -11.77
N ASN A 434 -8.66 10.39 -10.56
CA ASN A 434 -8.81 11.23 -9.38
C ASN A 434 -7.61 12.18 -9.24
N GLY A 435 -7.87 13.45 -9.02
CA GLY A 435 -6.81 14.44 -8.98
C GLY A 435 -7.31 15.87 -9.04
N GLU A 436 -6.37 16.79 -8.84
CA GLU A 436 -6.61 18.22 -9.00
C GLU A 436 -6.04 18.68 -10.34
N TYR A 437 -6.89 19.28 -11.18
CA TYR A 437 -6.58 19.62 -12.55
C TYR A 437 -6.73 21.13 -12.78
N ALA A 438 -5.68 21.74 -13.33
CA ALA A 438 -5.77 23.08 -13.88
C ALA A 438 -6.40 23.03 -15.28
N ILE A 439 -7.37 23.90 -15.50
CA ILE A 439 -8.14 24.02 -16.73
C ILE A 439 -7.88 25.41 -17.29
N GLU A 440 -7.54 25.51 -18.56
CA GLU A 440 -7.42 26.79 -19.27
C GLU A 440 -8.33 26.80 -20.50
N ALA A 441 -9.07 27.89 -20.71
CA ALA A 441 -9.89 28.09 -21.90
C ALA A 441 -9.50 29.39 -22.60
N SER A 442 -9.31 29.33 -23.92
CA SER A 442 -8.93 30.46 -24.76
C SER A 442 -9.72 30.48 -26.07
N ALA A 443 -10.06 31.67 -26.56
CA ALA A 443 -10.72 31.86 -27.85
C ALA A 443 -10.20 33.13 -28.52
N ASP A 444 -10.14 33.15 -29.85
CA ASP A 444 -9.65 34.31 -30.60
C ASP A 444 -10.51 35.56 -30.30
N GLY A 445 -9.87 36.63 -29.83
CA GLY A 445 -10.54 37.88 -29.44
C GLY A 445 -11.13 37.87 -28.03
N TYR A 446 -10.83 36.85 -27.21
CA TYR A 446 -11.27 36.73 -25.82
C TYR A 446 -10.07 36.52 -24.88
N SER A 447 -10.16 37.03 -23.65
CA SER A 447 -9.15 36.79 -22.63
C SER A 447 -9.18 35.34 -22.15
N THR A 448 -8.02 34.71 -22.01
CA THR A 448 -7.88 33.37 -21.42
C THR A 448 -8.40 33.33 -19.98
N VAL A 449 -9.15 32.28 -19.66
CA VAL A 449 -9.65 31.98 -18.30
C VAL A 449 -9.01 30.70 -17.81
N GLY A 450 -8.61 30.66 -16.54
CA GLY A 450 -8.08 29.48 -15.89
C GLY A 450 -8.80 29.18 -14.57
N GLU A 451 -9.09 27.91 -14.31
CA GLU A 451 -9.74 27.41 -13.10
C GLU A 451 -9.12 26.08 -12.65
N THR A 452 -9.42 25.65 -11.43
CA THR A 452 -8.97 24.36 -10.90
C THR A 452 -10.19 23.53 -10.51
N VAL A 453 -10.22 22.27 -10.94
CA VAL A 453 -11.26 21.29 -10.60
C VAL A 453 -10.61 20.09 -9.94
N THR A 454 -11.27 19.57 -8.90
CA THR A 454 -10.91 18.29 -8.29
C THR A 454 -11.87 17.22 -8.78
N ILE A 455 -11.32 16.17 -9.37
CA ILE A 455 -12.04 14.93 -9.68
C ILE A 455 -11.84 13.98 -8.50
N ASN A 456 -12.94 13.49 -7.91
CA ASN A 456 -12.89 12.61 -6.75
C ASN A 456 -14.04 11.61 -6.75
N GLY A 457 -13.93 10.57 -7.56
CA GLY A 457 -14.89 9.47 -7.58
C GLY A 457 -16.15 9.73 -8.40
N SER A 458 -16.28 10.91 -9.03
CA SER A 458 -17.46 11.31 -9.79
C SER A 458 -17.11 12.12 -11.03
N SER A 459 -17.94 11.97 -12.07
CA SER A 459 -17.92 12.86 -13.23
C SER A 459 -18.40 14.26 -12.84
N GLU A 460 -17.75 15.29 -13.38
CA GLU A 460 -17.96 16.69 -13.06
C GLU A 460 -18.34 17.51 -14.30
N THR A 461 -19.01 18.65 -14.08
CA THR A 461 -19.30 19.63 -15.13
C THR A 461 -18.85 21.02 -14.72
N LEU A 462 -18.26 21.77 -15.66
CA LEU A 462 -17.75 23.12 -15.45
C LEU A 462 -18.19 24.06 -16.58
N GLU A 463 -18.69 25.24 -16.23
CA GLU A 463 -18.97 26.31 -17.19
C GLU A 463 -17.97 27.46 -17.02
N LEU A 464 -17.20 27.75 -18.08
CA LEU A 464 -16.23 28.85 -18.12
C LEU A 464 -16.77 30.01 -18.95
N THR A 465 -16.78 31.20 -18.35
CA THR A 465 -17.20 32.44 -19.03
C THR A 465 -15.98 33.23 -19.52
N LEU A 466 -15.82 33.37 -20.84
CA LEU A 466 -14.76 34.17 -21.45
C LEU A 466 -15.27 35.59 -21.74
N THR A 467 -14.38 36.58 -21.58
CA THR A 467 -14.68 37.99 -21.84
C THR A 467 -13.94 38.45 -23.09
N GLU A 468 -14.61 39.18 -24.00
CA GLU A 468 -13.94 39.77 -25.17
C GLU A 468 -12.77 40.65 -24.71
N GLU A 469 -11.63 40.52 -25.39
CA GLU A 469 -10.52 41.44 -25.19
C GLU A 469 -10.98 42.82 -25.63
N SER A 470 -11.02 43.78 -24.71
CA SER A 470 -11.27 45.16 -25.08
C SER A 470 -10.12 45.60 -25.99
N ASP A 471 -10.41 45.96 -27.24
CA ASP A 471 -9.53 46.80 -28.04
C ASP A 471 -9.08 47.92 -27.11
N SER A 472 -7.78 48.01 -26.82
CA SER A 472 -7.26 49.15 -26.11
C SER A 472 -7.59 50.36 -26.97
N ASP A 473 -8.64 51.09 -26.63
CA ASP A 473 -8.91 52.40 -27.22
C ASP A 473 -7.61 53.19 -27.05
N ASP A 474 -6.93 53.47 -28.17
CA ASP A 474 -5.76 54.33 -28.18
C ASP A 474 -6.17 55.64 -27.50
N VAL A 475 -5.73 55.83 -26.26
CA VAL A 475 -5.99 57.09 -25.55
C VAL A 475 -5.09 58.14 -26.19
N TYR A 476 -5.67 59.05 -26.96
CA TYR A 476 -4.97 60.21 -27.47
C TYR A 476 -5.05 61.34 -26.44
N VAL A 477 -3.92 61.97 -26.13
CA VAL A 477 -3.83 63.19 -25.34
C VAL A 477 -3.63 64.34 -26.32
N GLN A 478 -4.43 65.41 -26.23
CA GLN A 478 -4.21 66.60 -27.05
C GLN A 478 -3.04 67.42 -26.48
N ASP A 479 -2.07 67.75 -27.34
CA ASP A 479 -1.03 68.71 -26.98
C ASP A 479 -1.61 70.14 -26.79
N GLY A 480 -0.78 71.07 -26.34
CA GLY A 480 -1.19 72.47 -26.13
C GLY A 480 -1.62 73.21 -27.41
N ASP A 481 -1.41 72.60 -28.58
CA ASP A 481 -1.76 73.10 -29.90
C ASP A 481 -2.97 72.35 -30.52
N GLY A 482 -3.53 71.35 -29.81
CA GLY A 482 -4.73 70.60 -30.20
C GLY A 482 -4.50 69.41 -31.12
N ASN A 483 -3.27 68.89 -31.23
CA ASN A 483 -3.00 67.65 -31.99
C ASN A 483 -3.14 66.43 -31.09
N ASP A 484 -3.76 65.37 -31.61
CA ASP A 484 -3.89 64.09 -30.92
C ASP A 484 -2.53 63.37 -30.85
N VAL A 485 -2.06 63.06 -29.64
CA VAL A 485 -0.79 62.36 -29.38
C VAL A 485 -1.07 61.03 -28.68
N PRO A 486 -0.56 59.87 -29.16
CA PRO A 486 -0.75 58.59 -28.48
C PRO A 486 -0.21 58.63 -27.05
N ALA A 487 -0.99 58.19 -26.04
CA ALA A 487 -0.60 58.23 -24.63
C ALA A 487 0.55 57.27 -24.24
N LEU A 488 1.05 56.45 -25.17
CA LEU A 488 2.16 55.53 -24.93
C LEU A 488 3.50 56.20 -25.17
N TYR A 489 4.05 56.87 -24.15
CA TYR A 489 5.49 56.89 -23.78
C TYR A 489 5.68 57.71 -22.48
N SER A 490 5.25 57.19 -21.33
CA SER A 490 5.82 57.59 -20.04
C SER A 490 5.71 56.50 -18.96
N ILE A 491 6.30 55.33 -19.21
CA ILE A 491 6.73 54.47 -18.10
C ILE A 491 8.24 54.28 -18.20
N LEU A 492 8.96 55.31 -17.75
CA LEU A 492 10.24 55.08 -17.09
C LEU A 492 10.41 56.10 -15.97
N GLY A 493 9.80 55.77 -14.82
CA GLY A 493 10.16 56.34 -13.51
C GLY A 493 9.43 57.61 -13.08
N ALA A 494 8.21 57.51 -12.59
CA ALA A 494 7.72 58.36 -11.49
C ALA A 494 6.41 57.81 -10.90
N THR A 495 6.38 57.73 -9.57
CA THR A 495 5.29 57.33 -8.69
C THR A 495 4.03 58.20 -8.91
N ILE A 496 2.89 57.59 -9.23
CA ILE A 496 1.58 58.27 -9.26
C ILE A 496 0.94 58.13 -7.88
N GLY A 497 0.69 59.28 -7.24
CA GLY A 497 -0.04 59.39 -5.98
C GLY A 497 -1.53 59.65 -6.21
N VAL A 498 -2.36 58.78 -5.62
CA VAL A 498 -3.76 58.96 -5.19
C VAL A 498 -4.79 59.41 -6.23
N VAL A 499 -5.68 58.48 -6.58
CA VAL A 499 -6.97 58.72 -7.24
C VAL A 499 -7.99 59.14 -6.18
N ILE A 500 -8.56 60.35 -6.29
CA ILE A 500 -9.78 60.72 -5.56
C ILE A 500 -10.92 60.81 -6.56
N SER A 501 -11.88 59.88 -6.45
CA SER A 501 -13.10 59.86 -7.24
C SER A 501 -14.09 60.93 -6.77
N VAL A 502 -14.50 61.83 -7.67
CA VAL A 502 -15.69 62.68 -7.55
C VAL A 502 -16.34 62.78 -8.95
N PRO A 503 -17.68 62.76 -9.10
CA PRO A 503 -18.33 62.14 -10.27
C PRO A 503 -18.27 62.86 -11.63
N VAL A 504 -17.43 63.87 -11.86
CA VAL A 504 -17.50 64.62 -13.13
C VAL A 504 -16.15 65.03 -13.75
N PHE A 505 -15.00 64.95 -13.07
CA PHE A 505 -13.70 65.28 -13.69
C PHE A 505 -12.54 64.48 -13.07
N VAL A 506 -11.65 63.94 -13.93
CA VAL A 506 -10.33 63.45 -13.52
C VAL A 506 -9.32 64.56 -13.77
N VAL A 507 -8.66 65.03 -12.72
CA VAL A 507 -7.61 66.05 -12.79
C VAL A 507 -6.26 65.35 -12.60
N LEU A 508 -5.43 65.37 -13.65
CA LEU A 508 -4.07 64.85 -13.60
C LEU A 508 -3.10 66.02 -13.40
N VAL A 509 -2.20 65.91 -12.43
CA VAL A 509 -1.14 66.90 -12.19
C VAL A 509 0.21 66.26 -12.48
N ILE A 510 0.86 66.71 -13.56
CA ILE A 510 2.22 66.30 -13.92
C ILE A 510 3.08 67.56 -14.00
N LEU A 511 4.19 67.58 -13.25
CA LEU A 511 5.24 68.62 -13.31
C LEU A 511 4.73 70.08 -13.29
N GLY A 512 3.72 70.38 -12.47
CA GLY A 512 3.23 71.75 -12.26
C GLY A 512 2.18 72.26 -13.25
N SER A 513 1.70 71.41 -14.15
CA SER A 513 0.61 71.71 -15.08
C SER A 513 -0.67 70.94 -14.72
N ILE A 514 -1.82 71.59 -14.83
CA ILE A 514 -3.15 71.02 -14.53
C ILE A 514 -3.81 70.64 -15.86
N TYR A 515 -4.18 69.35 -16.00
CA TYR A 515 -4.92 68.86 -17.15
C TYR A 515 -6.36 68.51 -16.75
N VAL A 516 -7.32 68.93 -17.58
CA VAL A 516 -8.75 68.63 -17.40
C VAL A 516 -9.15 67.64 -18.49
N LEU A 517 -9.40 66.39 -18.10
CA LEU A 517 -9.91 65.37 -19.01
C LEU A 517 -11.41 65.60 -19.22
N ARG A 518 -11.83 65.65 -20.49
CA ARG A 518 -13.24 65.72 -20.90
C ARG A 518 -13.60 64.38 -21.53
N ARG A 519 -14.66 63.76 -21.03
CA ARG A 519 -15.24 62.55 -21.63
C ARG A 519 -16.19 63.00 -22.74
N ASP A 520 -15.98 62.54 -23.96
CA ASP A 520 -17.00 62.59 -25.01
C ASP A 520 -17.94 61.39 -24.88
#